data_AF-A0A7G6E2R1-F1
#
_entry.id   AF-A0A7G6E2R1-F1
#
_cell.length_a   1.000
_cell.length_b   1.000
_cell.length_c   1.000
_cell.angle_alpha   90.00
_cell.angle_beta   90.00
_cell.angle_gamma   90.00
#
_symmetry.space_group_name_H-M   'P 1'
#
loop_
_entity.id
_entity.type
_entity.pdbx_description
1 polymer ?
#
loop_
_entity_poly.entity_id
_entity_poly.type
_entity_poly.pdbx_seq_one_letter_code
_entity_poly.pdbx_strand_id
1 'polypeptide(L)' 'MSPEQGIFPRYGGGIYRDFSPVLVVNRGLGNSIITQRLFNRPEVVLITLRKEKTELGG' A
#
# COMPACT_ATOMS: atom_id res chain seq x y z
N MET A 1 -0.58 4.42 16.33
CA MET A 1 0.46 5.34 15.84
C MET A 1 1.60 4.48 15.33
N SER A 2 1.88 4.52 14.03
CA SER A 2 3.07 3.87 13.47
C SER A 2 4.26 4.84 13.57
N PRO A 3 5.50 4.36 13.72
CA PRO A 3 6.69 5.20 13.97
C PRO A 3 7.02 6.24 12.88
N GLU A 4 6.43 6.10 11.69
CA GLU A 4 6.75 6.87 10.48
C GLU A 4 5.85 8.12 10.27
N GLN A 5 5.03 8.50 11.26
CA GLN A 5 4.10 9.64 11.15
C GLN A 5 4.82 10.99 11.26
N GLY A 6 5.57 11.37 10.22
CA GLY A 6 6.13 12.71 10.01
C GLY A 6 5.37 13.50 8.91
N ILE A 7 5.74 14.77 8.70
CA ILE A 7 5.12 15.66 7.70
C ILE A 7 5.37 15.30 6.22
N PHE A 8 6.24 14.32 5.95
CA PHE A 8 6.50 13.78 4.60
C PHE A 8 6.90 12.30 4.70
N PRO A 9 5.94 11.38 4.83
CA PRO A 9 6.25 9.96 4.96
C PRO A 9 6.94 9.46 3.69
N ARG A 10 7.96 8.60 3.85
CA ARG A 10 8.63 7.93 2.73
C ARG A 10 7.66 7.12 1.86
N TYR A 11 6.58 6.62 2.46
CA TYR A 11 5.52 5.88 1.80
C TYR A 11 4.14 6.48 2.13
N GLY A 12 3.51 7.14 1.16
CA GLY A 12 2.22 7.84 1.34
C GLY A 12 1.00 7.15 0.73
N GLY A 13 1.21 5.98 0.12
CA GLY A 13 0.22 5.25 -0.68
C GLY A 13 0.82 4.72 -1.98
N GLY A 14 0.22 3.67 -2.55
CA GLY A 14 0.61 3.12 -3.87
C GLY A 14 1.41 1.81 -3.81
N ILE A 15 1.95 1.42 -4.97
CA ILE A 15 2.71 0.18 -5.18
C ILE A 15 4.18 0.52 -5.41
N TYR A 16 5.07 0.00 -4.57
CA TYR A 16 6.51 0.19 -4.63
C TYR A 16 7.17 -1.11 -5.08
N ARG A 17 7.89 -1.07 -6.21
CA ARG A 17 8.43 -2.25 -6.90
C ARG A 17 9.95 -2.40 -6.77
N ASP A 18 10.60 -1.50 -6.06
CA ASP A 18 12.06 -1.50 -5.88
C ASP A 18 12.56 -2.64 -4.98
N PHE A 19 11.65 -3.43 -4.41
CA PHE A 19 11.93 -4.53 -3.51
C PHE A 19 11.18 -5.80 -3.94
N SER A 20 11.72 -6.95 -3.54
CA SER A 20 11.03 -8.24 -3.56
C SER A 20 10.84 -8.69 -2.11
N PRO A 21 9.61 -8.83 -1.61
CA PRO A 21 8.33 -8.69 -2.30
C PRO A 21 7.93 -7.23 -2.62
N VAL A 22 6.99 -7.06 -3.56
CA VAL A 22 6.38 -5.75 -3.88
C VAL A 22 5.64 -5.21 -2.66
N LEU A 23 5.92 -3.96 -2.29
CA LEU A 23 5.27 -3.29 -1.16
C LEU A 23 4.03 -2.53 -1.64
N VAL A 24 2.88 -2.81 -1.04
CA VAL A 24 1.62 -2.10 -1.30
C VAL A 24 1.21 -1.33 -0.05
N VAL A 25 1.12 -0.01 -0.16
CA VAL A 25 0.74 0.89 0.95
C VAL A 25 -0.65 1.44 0.66
N ASN A 26 -1.64 1.00 1.44
CA ASN A 26 -3.03 1.45 1.32
C ASN A 26 -3.35 2.55 2.35
N ARG A 27 -4.19 3.51 1.95
CA ARG A 27 -4.59 4.67 2.78
C ARG A 27 -5.81 4.43 3.68
N GLY A 28 -6.40 3.24 3.59
CA GLY A 28 -7.58 2.83 4.33
C GLY A 28 -8.86 3.56 3.93
N LEU A 29 -9.97 3.15 4.55
CA LEU A 29 -11.30 3.73 4.33
C LEU A 29 -11.60 4.95 5.21
N GLY A 30 -10.85 5.12 6.29
CA GLY A 30 -10.97 6.24 7.21
C GLY A 30 -12.08 6.10 8.24
N ASN A 31 -11.76 5.47 9.37
CA ASN A 31 -12.69 5.29 10.50
C ASN A 31 -12.56 6.37 11.59
N SER A 32 -12.29 7.63 11.22
CA SER A 32 -12.14 8.70 12.21
C SER A 32 -12.94 9.93 11.79
N ILE A 33 -13.87 10.33 12.68
CA ILE A 33 -14.90 11.35 12.46
C ILE A 33 -14.29 12.74 12.25
N ILE A 34 -13.06 12.99 12.73
CA ILE A 34 -12.38 14.28 12.58
C ILE A 34 -10.90 14.06 12.24
N THR A 35 -10.56 14.23 10.97
CA THR A 35 -9.25 14.72 10.52
C THR A 35 -9.45 15.31 9.12
N GLN A 36 -9.01 16.54 8.87
CA GLN A 36 -9.09 17.08 7.50
C GLN A 36 -8.14 16.28 6.61
N ARG A 37 -8.69 15.37 5.78
CA ARG A 37 -7.95 14.56 4.80
C ARG A 37 -7.56 15.42 3.60
N LEU A 38 -6.73 16.43 3.80
CA LEU A 38 -6.05 17.11 2.71
C LEU A 38 -5.12 16.07 2.06
N PHE A 39 -5.45 15.68 0.82
CA PHE A 39 -4.69 14.73 -0.01
C PHE A 39 -4.68 13.24 0.41
N ASN A 40 -5.49 12.82 1.38
CA ASN A 40 -5.60 11.41 1.82
C ASN A 40 -7.01 10.81 1.58
N ARG A 41 -7.42 10.66 0.30
CA ARG A 41 -8.74 10.12 -0.07
C ARG A 41 -8.88 8.64 0.36
N PRO A 42 -10.07 8.18 0.78
CA PRO A 42 -10.33 6.76 1.07
C PRO A 42 -9.95 5.85 -0.10
N GLU A 43 -9.45 4.66 0.19
CA GLU A 43 -8.92 3.75 -0.83
C GLU A 43 -9.21 2.28 -0.50
N VAL A 44 -9.73 1.54 -1.47
CA VAL A 44 -9.86 0.07 -1.45
C VAL A 44 -8.89 -0.51 -2.47
N VAL A 45 -8.10 -1.49 -2.06
CA VAL A 45 -7.11 -2.16 -2.92
C VAL A 45 -7.44 -3.63 -3.08
N LEU A 46 -7.47 -4.11 -4.33
CA LEU A 46 -7.60 -5.52 -4.68
C LEU A 46 -6.24 -6.04 -5.16
N ILE A 47 -5.74 -7.09 -4.50
CA ILE A 47 -4.49 -7.76 -4.89
C ILE A 47 -4.83 -9.19 -5.33
N THR A 48 -4.40 -9.56 -6.53
CA THR A 48 -4.50 -10.94 -7.01
C THR A 48 -3.11 -11.56 -7.02
N LEU A 49 -2.89 -12.53 -6.15
CA LEU A 49 -1.67 -13.32 -6.16
C LEU A 49 -1.80 -14.46 -7.18
N ARG A 50 -0.72 -14.71 -7.93
CA ARG A 50 -0.61 -15.85 -8.84
C ARG A 50 0.52 -16.74 -8.35
N LYS A 51 0.36 -18.06 -8.50
CA LYS A 51 1.48 -18.98 -8.32
C LYS A 51 2.54 -18.65 -9.37
N GLU A 52 3.81 -18.68 -8.98
CA GLU A 52 4.90 -18.62 -9.94
C GLU A 52 4.72 -19.74 -10.96
N LYS A 53 4.87 -19.42 -12.25
CA LYS A 53 4.78 -20.40 -13.30
C LYS A 53 6.07 -21.22 -13.22
N THR A 54 6.02 -22.36 -12.55
CA THR A 54 7.10 -23.34 -12.63
C THR A 54 7.12 -23.82 -14.08
N GLU A 55 8.05 -23.32 -14.88
CA GLU A 55 8.40 -23.95 -16.14
C GLU A 55 9.01 -25.31 -15.79
N LEU A 56 8.20 -26.37 -15.93
CA LEU A 56 8.73 -27.72 -15.99
C LEU A 56 9.56 -27.76 -17.27
N GLY A 57 10.87 -27.57 -17.13
CA GLY A 57 11.82 -27.77 -18.21
C GLY A 57 11.62 -29.17 -18.80
N GLY A 58 11.52 -29.23 -20.12
CA GLY A 58 11.59 -30.47 -20.89
C GLY A 58 13.00 -31.04 -20.92
#